data_AF-A0A934EQ17-F1
#
_entry.id   AF-A0A934EQ17-F1
#
_cell.length_a   1.000
_cell.length_b   1.000
_cell.length_c   1.000
_cell.angle_alpha   90.00
_cell.angle_beta   90.00
_cell.angle_gamma   90.00
#
_symmetry.space_group_name_H-M   'P 1'
#
loop_
_entity.id
_entity.type
_entity.pdbx_description
1 polymer ?
#
loop_
_entity_poly.entity_id
_entity_poly.type
_entity_poly.pdbx_seq_one_letter_code
_entity_poly.pdbx_strand_id
1 'polypeptide(L)'
;MKRFLSILILIGLFSLASLGFAEEAPVSPSEVEQAAAAPAPTVDTGDTSWILISSALVMLMTPGLALFYGGMVRRKNVLGTIMQSFIALGVMTILWVFYGYSLSFGPDIGHVIGNLDWVGLKGVGLEPNPDYAATIPHQAFMIFQMMFAVITPALITGAFAERFKFSTYLVFLVLWATFIYFPLAHWVWGVGGWIRNLGALDFAGGLVVHISSGVSALAAAIFVGKRKGYGKEPMMPHNITMTLIGASLLWFGWFGFNGGSAVASGSLATSAFVVTHIATAAAALSWMFAEWKHRGKPTALGAASGAVAGLVAITPASGFVGPMSSVIIGLVGGVICYSAINLKSKFGYDDSLDVVGVHGVGGTWGAIATGLFASKAINAAGNDGLFFGNPSLLVNQLISVGAAWVYSFIVTLIILKLLDATMGLRVDHESELAGLDHAQHGESGYVL
;
A
#
# COMPACT_ATOMS: atom_id res chain seq x y z
N MET A 1 8.49 -38.78 -0.43
CA MET A 1 8.66 -37.98 0.80
C MET A 1 8.80 -36.45 0.60
N LYS A 2 8.93 -35.91 -0.63
CA LYS A 2 8.96 -34.45 -0.87
C LYS A 2 7.61 -33.82 -1.29
N ARG A 3 6.52 -34.60 -1.31
CA ARG A 3 5.15 -34.13 -1.61
C ARG A 3 4.17 -34.26 -0.44
N PHE A 4 4.64 -34.71 0.73
CA PHE A 4 3.83 -34.88 1.94
C PHE A 4 4.03 -33.75 2.97
N LEU A 5 5.01 -32.87 2.75
CA LEU A 5 5.33 -31.76 3.67
C LEU A 5 4.54 -30.47 3.35
N SER A 6 3.95 -30.37 2.16
CA SER A 6 3.20 -29.19 1.72
C SER A 6 1.73 -29.18 2.18
N ILE A 7 1.24 -30.28 2.76
CA ILE A 7 -0.16 -30.44 3.20
C ILE A 7 -0.28 -30.38 4.75
N LEU A 8 0.83 -30.50 5.47
CA LEU A 8 0.87 -30.51 6.95
C LEU A 8 1.02 -29.13 7.61
N ILE A 9 1.21 -28.06 6.81
CA ILE A 9 1.20 -26.67 7.31
C ILE A 9 -0.23 -26.08 7.31
N LEU A 10 -1.21 -26.77 6.73
CA LEU A 10 -2.59 -26.29 6.60
C LEU A 10 -3.59 -26.87 7.65
N ILE A 11 -3.15 -27.75 8.56
CA ILE A 11 -4.05 -28.48 9.50
C ILE A 11 -3.64 -28.28 10.98
N GLY A 12 -2.82 -27.27 11.29
CA GLY A 12 -2.29 -27.04 12.64
C GLY A 12 -3.01 -26.00 13.52
N LEU A 13 -4.23 -25.56 13.18
CA LEU A 13 -4.88 -24.42 13.86
C LEU A 13 -6.34 -24.65 14.29
N PHE A 14 -6.81 -25.90 14.36
CA PHE A 14 -8.15 -26.22 14.85
C PHE A 14 -8.10 -27.29 15.94
N SER A 15 -7.96 -26.88 17.20
CA SER A 15 -8.52 -27.57 18.38
C SER A 15 -8.00 -26.92 19.66
N LEU A 16 -8.85 -26.11 20.30
CA LEU A 16 -8.99 -25.96 21.77
C LEU A 16 -9.79 -24.68 22.07
N ALA A 17 -11.12 -24.80 22.06
CA ALA A 17 -12.00 -23.89 22.79
C ALA A 17 -13.34 -24.59 23.02
N SER A 18 -13.42 -25.34 24.11
CA SER A 18 -14.67 -25.72 24.76
C SER A 18 -14.55 -25.39 26.24
N LEU A 19 -15.69 -25.06 26.87
CA LEU A 19 -15.93 -24.66 28.27
C LEU A 19 -15.82 -23.13 28.47
N GLY A 20 -16.81 -22.41 28.99
CA GLY A 20 -18.13 -22.74 29.51
C GLY A 20 -18.86 -21.43 29.82
N PHE A 21 -20.18 -21.41 29.64
CA PHE A 21 -21.04 -20.27 29.98
C PHE A 21 -21.22 -20.19 31.50
N ALA A 22 -21.04 -19.00 32.07
CA ALA A 22 -21.54 -18.65 33.40
C ALA A 22 -22.44 -17.41 33.24
N GLU A 23 -23.69 -17.60 33.66
CA GLU A 23 -24.81 -16.66 33.61
C GLU A 23 -24.78 -15.81 34.90
N GLU A 24 -24.69 -14.48 34.79
CA GLU A 24 -24.83 -13.56 35.92
C GLU A 24 -26.27 -13.05 36.02
N ALA A 25 -26.79 -13.08 37.26
CA ALA A 25 -28.16 -12.74 37.63
C ALA A 25 -28.45 -11.23 37.56
N PRO A 26 -29.73 -10.82 37.35
CA PRO A 26 -30.09 -9.42 37.13
C PRO A 26 -30.11 -8.62 38.43
N VAL A 27 -29.48 -7.44 38.40
CA VAL A 27 -29.57 -6.41 39.46
C VAL A 27 -30.72 -5.44 39.14
N SER A 28 -31.56 -5.19 40.15
CA SER A 28 -32.73 -4.29 40.12
C SER A 28 -32.33 -2.81 39.96
N PRO A 29 -33.13 -1.97 39.28
CA PRO A 29 -32.75 -0.60 38.93
C PRO A 29 -33.11 0.40 40.02
N SER A 30 -32.12 1.18 40.50
CA SER A 30 -32.36 2.44 41.19
C SER A 30 -31.81 3.60 40.36
N GLU A 31 -32.74 4.42 39.89
CA GLU A 31 -32.65 5.80 39.42
C GLU A 31 -31.23 6.41 39.34
N VAL A 32 -30.65 6.34 38.13
CA VAL A 32 -29.59 7.24 37.70
C VAL A 32 -30.17 8.13 36.61
N GLU A 33 -30.07 9.43 36.86
CA GLU A 33 -30.43 10.53 35.98
C GLU A 33 -29.90 10.27 34.56
N GLN A 34 -30.84 10.14 33.62
CA GLN A 34 -30.58 9.78 32.22
C GLN A 34 -29.91 10.97 31.52
N ALA A 35 -28.58 11.05 31.61
CA ALA A 35 -27.82 11.76 30.59
C ALA A 35 -28.22 11.13 29.24
N ALA A 36 -28.81 11.93 28.35
CA ALA A 36 -29.25 11.45 27.04
C ALA A 36 -28.09 10.69 26.38
N ALA A 37 -28.26 9.38 26.24
CA ALA A 37 -27.29 8.54 25.55
C ALA A 37 -27.05 9.16 24.18
N ALA A 38 -25.78 9.34 23.80
CA ALA A 38 -25.44 9.70 22.44
C ALA A 38 -26.18 8.74 21.50
N PRO A 39 -26.84 9.24 20.44
CA PRO A 39 -27.60 8.38 19.54
C PRO A 39 -26.71 7.24 19.07
N ALA A 40 -27.26 6.02 19.09
CA ALA A 40 -26.54 4.85 18.61
C ALA A 40 -26.00 5.13 17.20
N PRO A 41 -24.75 4.76 16.89
CA PRO A 41 -24.17 4.99 15.58
C PRO A 41 -25.11 4.45 14.49
N THR A 42 -25.72 5.35 13.72
CA THR A 42 -26.63 4.99 12.63
C THR A 42 -25.87 5.02 11.33
N VAL A 43 -26.08 4.01 10.50
CA VAL A 43 -25.54 3.98 9.13
C VAL A 43 -26.01 5.20 8.35
N ASP A 44 -25.05 5.99 7.87
CA ASP A 44 -25.25 7.09 6.95
C ASP A 44 -25.09 6.56 5.51
N THR A 45 -26.13 6.76 4.70
CA THR A 45 -26.16 6.26 3.32
C THR A 45 -25.20 7.01 2.40
N GLY A 46 -24.92 8.28 2.67
CA GLY A 46 -23.95 9.10 1.94
C GLY A 46 -22.52 8.65 2.22
N ASP A 47 -22.16 8.48 3.49
CA ASP A 47 -20.86 7.95 3.90
C ASP A 47 -20.66 6.53 3.36
N THR A 48 -21.68 5.68 3.46
CA THR A 48 -21.63 4.31 2.94
C THR A 48 -21.41 4.31 1.42
N SER A 49 -22.15 5.16 0.69
CA SER A 49 -22.00 5.28 -0.76
C SER A 49 -20.59 5.75 -1.15
N TRP A 50 -20.08 6.76 -0.43
CA TRP A 50 -18.72 7.27 -0.65
C TRP A 50 -17.67 6.18 -0.46
N ILE A 51 -17.79 5.34 0.57
CA ILE A 51 -16.81 4.29 0.87
C ILE A 51 -16.92 3.10 -0.09
N LEU A 52 -18.12 2.73 -0.55
CA LEU A 52 -18.28 1.72 -1.59
C LEU A 52 -17.69 2.18 -2.93
N ILE A 53 -17.93 3.44 -3.32
CA ILE A 53 -17.31 4.05 -4.51
C ILE A 53 -15.79 4.14 -4.34
N SER A 54 -15.32 4.61 -3.19
CA SER A 54 -13.88 4.69 -2.89
C SER A 54 -13.22 3.32 -2.95
N SER A 55 -13.87 2.27 -2.47
CA SER A 55 -13.39 0.89 -2.59
C SER A 55 -13.24 0.46 -4.06
N ALA A 56 -14.22 0.77 -4.91
CA ALA A 56 -14.15 0.49 -6.35
C ALA A 56 -13.03 1.29 -7.04
N LEU A 57 -12.85 2.56 -6.65
CA LEU A 57 -11.76 3.43 -7.15
C LEU A 57 -10.38 2.87 -6.77
N VAL A 58 -10.20 2.41 -5.52
CA VAL A 58 -8.94 1.81 -5.08
C VAL A 58 -8.70 0.46 -5.76
N MET A 59 -9.75 -0.36 -5.93
CA MET A 59 -9.64 -1.61 -6.69
C MET A 59 -9.12 -1.35 -8.10
N LEU A 60 -9.65 -0.34 -8.80
CA LEU A 60 -9.26 0.08 -10.15
C LEU A 60 -7.78 0.50 -10.25
N MET A 61 -7.16 0.92 -9.15
CA MET A 61 -5.73 1.21 -9.14
C MET A 61 -4.87 -0.03 -9.43
N THR A 62 -5.33 -1.24 -9.11
CA THR A 62 -4.56 -2.48 -9.37
C THR A 62 -4.44 -2.81 -10.87
N PRO A 63 -5.51 -2.81 -11.68
CA PRO A 63 -5.35 -2.86 -13.13
C PRO A 63 -4.72 -1.59 -13.71
N GLY A 64 -4.88 -0.42 -13.08
CA GLY A 64 -4.11 0.79 -13.43
C GLY A 64 -2.60 0.56 -13.30
N LEU A 65 -2.15 -0.05 -12.21
CA LEU A 65 -0.77 -0.47 -11.99
C LEU A 65 -0.32 -1.50 -13.02
N ALA A 66 -1.17 -2.48 -13.34
CA ALA A 66 -0.89 -3.50 -14.34
C ALA A 66 -0.56 -2.87 -15.71
N LEU A 67 -1.32 -1.86 -16.12
CA LEU A 67 -1.07 -1.10 -17.36
C LEU A 67 0.17 -0.20 -17.25
N PHE A 68 0.34 0.46 -16.09
CA PHE A 68 1.49 1.33 -15.82
C PHE A 68 2.80 0.54 -15.94
N TYR A 69 2.90 -0.58 -15.22
CA TYR A 69 4.07 -1.45 -15.24
C TYR A 69 4.21 -2.24 -16.54
N GLY A 70 3.10 -2.76 -17.06
CA GLY A 70 3.06 -3.46 -18.34
C GLY A 70 3.70 -2.62 -19.44
N GLY A 71 3.32 -1.33 -19.54
CA GLY A 71 3.83 -0.42 -20.58
C GLY A 71 5.34 -0.17 -20.51
N MET A 72 5.92 -0.27 -19.32
CA MET A 72 7.33 -0.03 -19.05
C MET A 72 8.24 -1.25 -19.27
N VAL A 73 7.69 -2.47 -19.26
CA VAL A 73 8.49 -3.68 -19.56
C VAL A 73 8.67 -3.89 -21.05
N ARG A 74 9.61 -4.77 -21.42
CA ARG A 74 9.78 -5.24 -22.81
C ARG A 74 8.58 -6.08 -23.24
N ARG A 75 8.28 -6.06 -24.55
CA ARG A 75 7.11 -6.71 -25.16
C ARG A 75 6.90 -8.17 -24.74
N LYS A 76 7.99 -8.93 -24.58
CA LYS A 76 7.98 -10.37 -24.22
C LYS A 76 7.58 -10.67 -22.76
N ASN A 77 7.32 -9.64 -21.95
CA ASN A 77 7.04 -9.73 -20.52
C ASN A 77 5.77 -8.97 -20.10
N VAL A 78 5.02 -8.43 -21.07
CA VAL A 78 3.87 -7.56 -20.78
C VAL A 78 2.75 -8.35 -20.09
N LEU A 79 2.44 -9.55 -20.59
CA LEU A 79 1.37 -10.38 -20.05
C LEU A 79 1.72 -10.85 -18.64
N GLY A 80 2.95 -11.33 -18.44
CA GLY A 80 3.40 -11.76 -17.11
C GLY A 80 3.37 -10.63 -16.08
N THR A 81 3.71 -9.40 -16.50
CA THR A 81 3.64 -8.22 -15.62
C THR A 81 2.20 -7.85 -15.26
N ILE A 82 1.29 -7.88 -16.24
CA ILE A 82 -0.15 -7.66 -15.99
C ILE A 82 -0.72 -8.75 -15.09
N MET A 83 -0.36 -10.01 -15.34
CA MET A 83 -0.81 -11.17 -14.58
C MET A 83 -0.38 -11.10 -13.12
N GLN A 84 0.82 -10.59 -12.81
CA GLN A 84 1.27 -10.40 -11.43
C GLN A 84 0.38 -9.44 -10.64
N SER A 85 -0.12 -8.37 -11.28
CA SER A 85 -1.07 -7.44 -10.65
C SER A 85 -2.47 -8.06 -10.53
N PHE A 86 -2.94 -8.74 -11.58
CA PHE A 86 -4.26 -9.37 -11.59
C PHE A 86 -4.38 -10.49 -10.56
N ILE A 87 -3.36 -11.34 -10.41
CA ILE A 87 -3.40 -12.44 -9.44
C ILE A 87 -3.32 -11.94 -7.99
N ALA A 88 -2.70 -10.78 -7.75
CA ALA A 88 -2.67 -10.15 -6.43
C ALA A 88 -4.09 -9.79 -5.94
N LEU A 89 -4.98 -9.33 -6.84
CA LEU A 89 -6.42 -9.13 -6.52
C LEU A 89 -7.03 -10.41 -5.93
N GLY A 90 -6.87 -11.55 -6.59
CA GLY A 90 -7.44 -12.82 -6.14
C GLY A 90 -6.82 -13.30 -4.82
N VAL A 91 -5.49 -13.44 -4.78
CA VAL A 91 -4.79 -14.00 -3.62
C VAL A 91 -5.00 -13.15 -2.38
N MET A 92 -4.79 -11.83 -2.48
CA MET A 92 -4.91 -10.94 -1.33
C MET A 92 -6.33 -10.83 -0.80
N THR A 93 -7.35 -10.82 -1.68
CA THR A 93 -8.76 -10.83 -1.28
C THR A 93 -9.08 -12.06 -0.45
N ILE A 94 -8.65 -13.24 -0.89
CA ILE A 94 -8.88 -14.48 -0.13
C ILE A 94 -8.16 -14.42 1.22
N LEU A 95 -6.88 -14.06 1.26
CA LEU A 95 -6.15 -13.95 2.54
C LEU A 95 -6.82 -12.95 3.50
N TRP A 96 -7.29 -11.81 2.99
CA TRP A 96 -7.96 -10.77 3.77
C TRP A 96 -9.22 -11.29 4.46
N VAL A 97 -10.08 -11.98 3.71
CA VAL A 97 -11.32 -12.58 4.23
C VAL A 97 -11.01 -13.68 5.24
N PHE A 98 -10.04 -14.55 4.94
CA PHE A 98 -9.73 -15.68 5.82
C PHE A 98 -9.17 -15.22 7.16
N TYR A 99 -8.18 -14.33 7.18
CA TYR A 99 -7.56 -13.87 8.43
C TYR A 99 -6.91 -12.49 8.37
N GLY A 100 -6.61 -11.94 7.20
CA GLY A 100 -5.86 -10.70 7.07
C GLY A 100 -6.56 -9.49 7.68
N TYR A 101 -7.90 -9.42 7.56
CA TYR A 101 -8.68 -8.38 8.24
C TYR A 101 -8.57 -8.49 9.75
N SER A 102 -8.69 -9.70 10.29
CA SER A 102 -8.56 -9.96 11.74
C SER A 102 -7.18 -9.59 12.27
N LEU A 103 -6.10 -9.98 11.57
CA LEU A 103 -4.73 -9.64 11.99
C LEU A 103 -4.42 -8.15 11.86
N SER A 104 -5.15 -7.40 11.03
CA SER A 104 -4.93 -5.95 10.84
C SER A 104 -5.79 -5.11 11.80
N PHE A 105 -7.07 -5.46 11.97
CA PHE A 105 -8.07 -4.62 12.64
C PHE A 105 -8.81 -5.32 13.79
N GLY A 106 -8.61 -6.62 13.99
CA GLY A 106 -9.16 -7.33 15.13
C GLY A 106 -8.55 -6.85 16.46
N PRO A 107 -9.08 -7.32 17.60
CA PRO A 107 -8.59 -6.93 18.92
C PRO A 107 -7.07 -7.11 19.07
N ASP A 108 -6.42 -6.12 19.67
CA ASP A 108 -4.98 -6.01 19.79
C ASP A 108 -4.33 -7.13 20.60
N ILE A 109 -3.18 -7.62 20.12
CA ILE A 109 -2.22 -8.45 20.84
C ILE A 109 -0.89 -7.70 20.89
N GLY A 110 -0.59 -7.15 22.08
CA GLY A 110 0.73 -6.62 22.40
C GLY A 110 1.15 -5.41 21.56
N HIS A 111 0.19 -4.66 21.03
CA HIS A 111 0.36 -3.47 20.18
C HIS A 111 0.98 -3.73 18.80
N VAL A 112 1.12 -5.01 18.41
CA VAL A 112 1.87 -5.41 17.21
C VAL A 112 1.07 -6.20 16.19
N ILE A 113 -0.05 -6.81 16.57
CA ILE A 113 -0.91 -7.57 15.65
C ILE A 113 -2.32 -7.71 16.22
N GLY A 114 -3.33 -7.78 15.35
CA GLY A 114 -4.67 -8.18 15.76
C GLY A 114 -4.76 -9.70 16.01
N ASN A 115 -5.72 -10.11 16.84
CA ASN A 115 -5.99 -11.52 17.09
C ASN A 115 -6.81 -12.18 15.96
N LEU A 116 -7.24 -13.43 16.16
CA LEU A 116 -8.02 -14.21 15.19
C LEU A 116 -9.54 -14.21 15.47
N ASP A 117 -10.05 -13.31 16.31
CA ASP A 117 -11.48 -13.31 16.68
C ASP A 117 -12.39 -13.02 15.49
N TRP A 118 -11.89 -12.31 14.47
CA TRP A 118 -12.60 -11.97 13.24
C TRP A 118 -12.16 -12.83 12.04
N VAL A 119 -11.53 -14.00 12.29
CA VAL A 119 -11.22 -14.99 11.25
C VAL A 119 -12.49 -15.33 10.45
N GLY A 120 -12.38 -15.39 9.13
CA GLY A 120 -13.53 -15.61 8.24
C GLY A 120 -14.60 -14.51 8.33
N LEU A 121 -14.21 -13.29 8.72
CA LEU A 121 -15.11 -12.14 8.94
C LEU A 121 -16.15 -12.35 10.05
N LYS A 122 -15.87 -13.24 11.01
CA LYS A 122 -16.72 -13.45 12.19
C LYS A 122 -16.92 -12.14 12.96
N GLY A 123 -18.17 -11.72 13.14
CA GLY A 123 -18.50 -10.45 13.83
C GLY A 123 -18.30 -9.19 12.97
N VAL A 124 -17.95 -9.33 11.69
CA VAL A 124 -17.81 -8.23 10.74
C VAL A 124 -19.09 -8.16 9.88
N GLY A 125 -20.11 -7.50 10.43
CA GLY A 125 -21.46 -7.43 9.87
C GLY A 125 -21.80 -6.10 9.20
N LEU A 126 -23.10 -5.88 9.00
CA LEU A 126 -23.64 -4.66 8.39
C LEU A 126 -23.88 -3.51 9.38
N GLU A 127 -23.73 -3.77 10.67
CA GLU A 127 -23.75 -2.74 11.70
C GLU A 127 -22.43 -1.96 11.74
N PRO A 128 -22.45 -0.67 12.14
CA PRO A 128 -21.23 0.11 12.33
C PRO A 128 -20.31 -0.46 13.41
N ASN A 129 -19.01 -0.19 13.26
CA ASN A 129 -18.02 -0.46 14.29
C ASN A 129 -17.50 0.88 14.82
N PRO A 130 -17.73 1.24 16.10
CA PRO A 130 -17.39 2.57 16.63
C PRO A 130 -15.88 2.86 16.63
N ASP A 131 -15.03 1.83 16.64
CA ASP A 131 -13.57 1.99 16.71
C ASP A 131 -12.93 2.39 15.37
N TYR A 132 -13.60 2.06 14.27
CA TYR A 132 -13.06 2.23 12.91
C TYR A 132 -13.97 2.99 11.95
N ALA A 133 -15.29 2.87 12.14
CA ALA A 133 -16.29 3.22 11.14
C ALA A 133 -17.67 3.40 11.82
N ALA A 134 -17.84 4.51 12.53
CA ALA A 134 -19.04 4.76 13.34
C ALA A 134 -20.30 5.07 12.50
N THR A 135 -20.16 5.43 11.22
CA THR A 135 -21.29 5.85 10.36
C THR A 135 -21.52 4.94 9.15
N ILE A 136 -20.74 3.87 8.98
CA ILE A 136 -20.87 2.95 7.84
C ILE A 136 -20.88 1.50 8.34
N PRO A 137 -21.45 0.55 7.55
CA PRO A 137 -21.33 -0.87 7.85
C PRO A 137 -19.88 -1.29 8.10
N HIS A 138 -19.61 -2.13 9.10
CA HIS A 138 -18.28 -2.64 9.37
C HIS A 138 -17.68 -3.36 8.15
N GLN A 139 -18.52 -4.05 7.36
CA GLN A 139 -18.10 -4.62 6.07
C GLN A 139 -17.68 -3.59 5.02
N ALA A 140 -18.25 -2.37 5.02
CA ALA A 140 -17.84 -1.31 4.11
C ALA A 140 -16.41 -0.81 4.42
N PHE A 141 -16.07 -0.69 5.71
CA PHE A 141 -14.69 -0.42 6.12
C PHE A 141 -13.74 -1.58 5.76
N MET A 142 -14.17 -2.82 6.01
CA MET A 142 -13.39 -4.02 5.71
C MET A 142 -13.06 -4.13 4.22
N ILE A 143 -14.04 -3.92 3.33
CA ILE A 143 -13.82 -4.00 1.88
C ILE A 143 -12.97 -2.84 1.37
N PHE A 144 -13.10 -1.64 1.95
CA PHE A 144 -12.25 -0.50 1.63
C PHE A 144 -10.78 -0.81 1.94
N GLN A 145 -10.49 -1.28 3.16
CA GLN A 145 -9.13 -1.63 3.59
C GLN A 145 -8.54 -2.83 2.82
N MET A 146 -9.37 -3.78 2.38
CA MET A 146 -8.95 -4.88 1.52
C MET A 146 -8.25 -4.37 0.26
N MET A 147 -8.73 -3.28 -0.34
CA MET A 147 -8.18 -2.78 -1.60
C MET A 147 -6.77 -2.19 -1.44
N PHE A 148 -6.45 -1.64 -0.27
CA PHE A 148 -5.08 -1.23 0.09
C PHE A 148 -4.18 -2.48 0.25
N ALA A 149 -4.71 -3.53 0.90
CA ALA A 149 -3.99 -4.79 1.06
C ALA A 149 -3.67 -5.44 -0.29
N VAL A 150 -4.61 -5.39 -1.25
CA VAL A 150 -4.44 -5.92 -2.60
C VAL A 150 -3.32 -5.20 -3.35
N ILE A 151 -3.36 -3.87 -3.41
CA ILE A 151 -2.44 -3.13 -4.30
C ILE A 151 -1.00 -3.13 -3.77
N THR A 152 -0.81 -3.19 -2.44
CA THR A 152 0.50 -3.00 -1.82
C THR A 152 1.56 -3.99 -2.30
N PRO A 153 1.38 -5.32 -2.22
CA PRO A 153 2.39 -6.24 -2.72
C PRO A 153 2.47 -6.26 -4.26
N ALA A 154 1.43 -5.83 -4.97
CA ALA A 154 1.48 -5.67 -6.42
C ALA A 154 2.47 -4.57 -6.82
N LEU A 155 2.64 -3.50 -6.03
CA LEU A 155 3.67 -2.48 -6.26
C LEU A 155 5.09 -3.06 -6.29
N ILE A 156 5.37 -4.05 -5.43
CA ILE A 156 6.71 -4.66 -5.29
C ILE A 156 7.14 -5.34 -6.59
N THR A 157 6.19 -5.82 -7.39
CA THR A 157 6.45 -6.55 -8.65
C THR A 157 7.28 -5.73 -9.64
N GLY A 158 7.15 -4.40 -9.61
CA GLY A 158 7.93 -3.51 -10.45
C GLY A 158 9.43 -3.56 -10.17
N ALA A 159 9.86 -3.98 -8.98
CA ALA A 159 11.28 -4.07 -8.64
C ALA A 159 11.96 -5.27 -9.30
N PHE A 160 11.26 -6.41 -9.35
CA PHE A 160 11.76 -7.67 -9.86
C PHE A 160 11.19 -8.07 -11.25
N ALA A 161 10.51 -7.14 -11.93
CA ALA A 161 9.89 -7.37 -13.22
C ALA A 161 10.84 -8.06 -14.20
N GLU A 162 10.26 -8.93 -15.05
CA GLU A 162 10.92 -9.68 -16.13
C GLU A 162 11.87 -10.82 -15.70
N ARG A 163 11.98 -11.16 -14.40
CA ARG A 163 12.86 -12.28 -13.98
C ARG A 163 12.36 -13.14 -12.83
N PHE A 164 11.31 -12.75 -12.14
CA PHE A 164 10.82 -13.46 -10.97
C PHE A 164 9.88 -14.60 -11.37
N LYS A 165 10.07 -15.78 -10.76
CA LYS A 165 9.30 -16.99 -11.04
C LYS A 165 7.87 -16.85 -10.52
N PHE A 166 6.87 -17.12 -11.37
CA PHE A 166 5.47 -16.87 -11.04
C PHE A 166 4.97 -17.71 -9.86
N SER A 167 5.34 -18.99 -9.78
CA SER A 167 4.97 -19.86 -8.66
C SER A 167 5.51 -19.34 -7.32
N THR A 168 6.73 -18.81 -7.32
CA THR A 168 7.37 -18.26 -6.12
C THR A 168 6.73 -16.93 -5.72
N TYR A 169 6.26 -16.15 -6.70
CA TYR A 169 5.52 -14.92 -6.45
C TYR A 169 4.21 -15.17 -5.70
N LEU A 170 3.47 -16.24 -6.03
CA LEU A 170 2.24 -16.59 -5.30
C LEU A 170 2.50 -16.83 -3.81
N VAL A 171 3.57 -17.55 -3.47
CA VAL A 171 3.93 -17.81 -2.08
C VAL A 171 4.50 -16.55 -1.42
N PHE A 172 5.24 -15.73 -2.17
CA PHE A 172 5.69 -14.42 -1.71
C PHE A 172 4.50 -13.53 -1.31
N LEU A 173 3.43 -13.45 -2.09
CA LEU A 173 2.22 -12.68 -1.73
C LEU A 173 1.68 -13.10 -0.36
N VAL A 174 1.52 -14.41 -0.13
CA VAL A 174 0.98 -14.94 1.12
C VAL A 174 1.86 -14.59 2.31
N LEU A 175 3.17 -14.85 2.20
CA LEU A 175 4.12 -14.59 3.28
C LEU A 175 4.28 -13.09 3.54
N TRP A 176 4.41 -12.29 2.49
CA TRP A 176 4.60 -10.84 2.61
C TRP A 176 3.37 -10.17 3.21
N ALA A 177 2.17 -10.55 2.77
CA ALA A 177 0.93 -10.05 3.38
C ALA A 177 0.86 -10.38 4.87
N THR A 178 1.13 -11.64 5.22
CA THR A 178 0.97 -12.16 6.58
C THR A 178 1.99 -11.57 7.55
N PHE A 179 3.25 -11.45 7.14
CA PHE A 179 4.34 -11.04 8.03
C PHE A 179 4.72 -9.57 7.89
N ILE A 180 4.25 -8.86 6.87
CA ILE A 180 4.59 -7.44 6.68
C ILE A 180 3.34 -6.59 6.64
N TYR A 181 2.42 -6.84 5.71
CA TYR A 181 1.27 -5.96 5.53
C TYR A 181 0.33 -5.95 6.75
N PHE A 182 -0.16 -7.11 7.20
CA PHE A 182 -1.12 -7.16 8.31
C PHE A 182 -0.55 -6.61 9.63
N PRO A 183 0.69 -6.95 10.05
CA PRO A 183 1.31 -6.31 11.21
C PRO A 183 1.45 -4.79 11.03
N LEU A 184 1.94 -4.30 9.89
CA LEU A 184 2.10 -2.85 9.68
C LEU A 184 0.76 -2.11 9.67
N ALA A 185 -0.26 -2.68 9.03
CA ALA A 185 -1.62 -2.13 9.08
C ALA A 185 -2.12 -2.05 10.53
N HIS A 186 -1.86 -3.07 11.34
CA HIS A 186 -2.21 -3.05 12.76
C HIS A 186 -1.42 -1.98 13.53
N TRP A 187 -0.11 -1.87 13.32
CA TRP A 187 0.73 -0.90 14.02
C TRP A 187 0.23 0.53 13.82
N VAL A 188 -0.16 0.85 12.58
CA VAL A 188 -0.49 2.21 12.15
C VAL A 188 -1.98 2.53 12.29
N TRP A 189 -2.86 1.59 11.95
CA TRP A 189 -4.30 1.83 11.89
C TRP A 189 -5.12 1.02 12.88
N GLY A 190 -4.64 -0.14 13.33
CA GLY A 190 -5.32 -0.96 14.34
C GLY A 190 -5.49 -0.22 15.66
N VAL A 191 -6.66 -0.35 16.30
CA VAL A 191 -6.83 0.11 17.69
C VAL A 191 -5.86 -0.68 18.57
N GLY A 192 -5.05 0.04 19.36
CA GLY A 192 -3.99 -0.56 20.17
C GLY A 192 -2.63 -0.63 19.46
N GLY A 193 -2.56 -0.41 18.15
CA GLY A 193 -1.30 -0.41 17.39
C GLY A 193 -0.26 0.56 17.94
N TRP A 194 1.00 0.13 18.04
CA TRP A 194 2.02 0.94 18.72
C TRP A 194 2.39 2.24 17.98
N ILE A 195 2.34 2.28 16.63
CA ILE A 195 2.60 3.51 15.86
C ILE A 195 1.41 4.47 16.00
N ARG A 196 0.18 3.94 16.03
CA ARG A 196 -1.02 4.72 16.34
C ARG A 196 -0.91 5.34 17.74
N ASN A 197 -0.52 4.54 18.74
CA ASN A 197 -0.35 4.99 20.13
C ASN A 197 0.84 5.94 20.32
N LEU A 198 1.88 5.83 19.50
CA LEU A 198 2.98 6.80 19.43
C LEU A 198 2.48 8.18 19.01
N GLY A 199 1.34 8.26 18.31
CA GLY A 199 0.78 9.51 17.77
C GLY A 199 1.41 9.94 16.45
N ALA A 200 2.06 9.01 15.74
CA ALA A 200 2.45 9.22 14.35
C ALA A 200 1.21 9.22 13.46
N LEU A 201 1.23 10.02 12.39
CA LEU A 201 0.13 10.22 11.47
C LEU A 201 0.43 9.58 10.12
N ASP A 202 -0.51 8.75 9.66
CA ASP A 202 -0.52 8.19 8.32
C ASP A 202 -1.96 8.05 7.83
N PHE A 203 -2.42 9.04 7.06
CA PHE A 203 -3.83 9.16 6.70
C PHE A 203 -4.32 8.04 5.79
N ALA A 204 -3.55 7.73 4.74
CA ALA A 204 -3.96 6.80 3.70
C ALA A 204 -2.88 5.76 3.34
N GLY A 205 -1.78 5.65 4.08
CA GLY A 205 -0.85 4.53 3.93
C GLY A 205 0.49 4.89 3.31
N GLY A 206 1.05 6.05 3.62
CA GLY A 206 2.44 6.37 3.33
C GLY A 206 3.40 5.33 3.92
N LEU A 207 3.16 4.86 5.15
CA LEU A 207 3.93 3.79 5.78
C LEU A 207 3.45 2.42 5.32
N VAL A 208 2.15 2.16 5.51
CA VAL A 208 1.55 0.82 5.35
C VAL A 208 1.60 0.33 3.91
N VAL A 209 1.45 1.23 2.93
CA VAL A 209 1.43 0.89 1.49
C VAL A 209 2.76 1.26 0.84
N HIS A 210 3.18 2.52 0.91
CA HIS A 210 4.26 3.00 0.04
C HIS A 210 5.67 2.73 0.56
N ILE A 211 5.97 3.08 1.81
CA ILE A 211 7.27 2.75 2.40
C ILE A 211 7.42 1.24 2.48
N SER A 212 6.40 0.51 2.96
CA SER A 212 6.48 -0.94 3.09
C SER A 212 6.78 -1.62 1.75
N SER A 213 6.05 -1.29 0.67
CA SER A 213 6.27 -1.86 -0.66
C SER A 213 7.58 -1.37 -1.28
N GLY A 214 7.90 -0.08 -1.17
CA GLY A 214 9.13 0.51 -1.74
C GLY A 214 10.42 -0.02 -1.10
N VAL A 215 10.40 -0.23 0.22
CA VAL A 215 11.55 -0.80 0.94
C VAL A 215 11.65 -2.31 0.73
N SER A 216 10.52 -3.00 0.65
CA SER A 216 10.49 -4.41 0.24
C SER A 216 10.99 -4.60 -1.19
N ALA A 217 10.65 -3.68 -2.09
CA ALA A 217 11.17 -3.60 -3.44
C ALA A 217 12.70 -3.38 -3.46
N LEU A 218 13.24 -2.55 -2.57
CA LEU A 218 14.69 -2.38 -2.44
C LEU A 218 15.38 -3.69 -2.03
N ALA A 219 14.85 -4.37 -1.00
CA ALA A 219 15.33 -5.69 -0.58
C ALA A 219 15.27 -6.70 -1.74
N ALA A 220 14.17 -6.73 -2.49
CA ALA A 220 13.98 -7.62 -3.62
C ALA A 220 14.92 -7.29 -4.80
N ALA A 221 15.08 -6.03 -5.16
CA ALA A 221 15.96 -5.60 -6.25
C ALA A 221 17.43 -5.96 -5.98
N ILE A 222 17.87 -5.83 -4.72
CA ILE A 222 19.22 -6.21 -4.28
C ILE A 222 19.37 -7.73 -4.30
N PHE A 223 18.43 -8.46 -3.70
CA PHE A 223 18.58 -9.90 -3.46
C PHE A 223 18.32 -10.76 -4.71
N VAL A 224 17.29 -10.44 -5.51
CA VAL A 224 17.01 -11.12 -6.79
C VAL A 224 18.07 -10.77 -7.85
N GLY A 225 18.67 -9.59 -7.71
CA GLY A 225 19.71 -9.08 -8.60
C GLY A 225 19.19 -8.55 -9.93
N LYS A 226 20.15 -8.19 -10.80
CA LYS A 226 19.91 -7.45 -12.05
C LYS A 226 19.33 -8.32 -13.16
N ARG A 227 18.44 -7.78 -13.99
CA ARG A 227 18.02 -8.39 -15.26
C ARG A 227 19.22 -8.64 -16.17
N LYS A 228 19.13 -9.68 -16.99
CA LYS A 228 20.09 -9.92 -18.07
C LYS A 228 20.03 -8.76 -19.07
N GLY A 229 21.21 -8.29 -19.47
CA GLY A 229 21.38 -7.10 -20.31
C GLY A 229 21.36 -5.77 -19.55
N TYR A 230 21.14 -5.74 -18.23
CA TYR A 230 21.02 -4.46 -17.51
C TYR A 230 22.33 -3.65 -17.59
N GLY A 231 22.22 -2.41 -18.07
CA GLY A 231 23.36 -1.51 -18.32
C GLY A 231 24.22 -1.87 -19.54
N LYS A 232 23.84 -2.92 -20.29
CA LYS A 232 24.54 -3.39 -21.50
C LYS A 232 23.66 -3.32 -22.75
N GLU A 233 22.35 -3.55 -22.58
CA GLU A 233 21.35 -3.56 -23.65
C GLU A 233 20.26 -2.53 -23.37
N PRO A 234 19.69 -1.88 -24.41
CA PRO A 234 18.54 -1.01 -24.25
C PRO A 234 17.33 -1.77 -23.68
N MET A 235 16.82 -1.31 -22.54
CA MET A 235 15.59 -1.83 -21.90
C MET A 235 14.45 -0.81 -22.04
N MET A 236 14.10 -0.51 -23.29
CA MET A 236 13.09 0.52 -23.58
C MET A 236 11.67 0.03 -23.24
N PRO A 237 10.81 0.91 -22.68
CA PRO A 237 9.37 0.67 -22.55
C PRO A 237 8.75 0.26 -23.88
N HIS A 238 7.97 -0.81 -23.91
CA HIS A 238 7.35 -1.25 -25.16
C HIS A 238 6.12 -0.39 -25.55
N ASN A 239 5.43 0.22 -24.59
CA ASN A 239 4.22 1.02 -24.85
C ASN A 239 4.02 2.13 -23.80
N ILE A 240 4.51 3.34 -24.11
CA ILE A 240 4.38 4.51 -23.24
C ILE A 240 2.91 4.99 -23.15
N THR A 241 2.10 4.81 -24.20
CA THR A 241 0.67 5.16 -24.16
C THR A 241 -0.07 4.30 -23.15
N MET A 242 0.22 2.99 -23.08
CA MET A 242 -0.34 2.11 -22.05
C MET A 242 0.11 2.52 -20.64
N THR A 243 1.37 2.95 -20.52
CA THR A 243 1.89 3.51 -19.26
C THR A 243 1.07 4.75 -18.83
N LEU A 244 0.80 5.67 -19.76
CA LEU A 244 0.00 6.87 -19.47
C LEU A 244 -1.44 6.54 -19.06
N ILE A 245 -2.08 5.56 -19.72
CA ILE A 245 -3.42 5.08 -19.32
C ILE A 245 -3.37 4.55 -17.88
N GLY A 246 -2.39 3.70 -17.57
CA GLY A 246 -2.18 3.17 -16.22
C GLY A 246 -1.99 4.27 -15.17
N ALA A 247 -1.11 5.24 -15.43
CA ALA A 247 -0.90 6.39 -14.54
C ALA A 247 -2.16 7.24 -14.35
N SER A 248 -2.97 7.39 -15.40
CA SER A 248 -4.23 8.14 -15.35
C SER A 248 -5.27 7.41 -14.48
N LEU A 249 -5.35 6.09 -14.59
CA LEU A 249 -6.21 5.26 -13.73
C LEU A 249 -5.72 5.24 -12.28
N LEU A 250 -4.40 5.24 -12.05
CA LEU A 250 -3.83 5.40 -10.71
C LEU A 250 -4.23 6.74 -10.10
N TRP A 251 -4.09 7.85 -10.84
CA TRP A 251 -4.53 9.17 -10.37
C TRP A 251 -6.03 9.20 -10.07
N PHE A 252 -6.86 8.69 -10.99
CA PHE A 252 -8.31 8.62 -10.79
C PHE A 252 -8.70 7.78 -9.57
N GLY A 253 -8.13 6.59 -9.43
CA GLY A 253 -8.39 5.71 -8.28
C GLY A 253 -7.92 6.31 -6.95
N TRP A 254 -6.87 7.13 -6.98
CA TRP A 254 -6.33 7.77 -5.77
C TRP A 254 -7.28 8.76 -5.10
N PHE A 255 -8.30 9.24 -5.82
CA PHE A 255 -9.36 10.03 -5.21
C PHE A 255 -10.14 9.23 -4.17
N GLY A 256 -10.42 7.94 -4.44
CA GLY A 256 -10.98 7.02 -3.46
C GLY A 256 -9.96 6.61 -2.41
N PHE A 257 -8.69 6.46 -2.79
CA PHE A 257 -7.60 6.10 -1.87
C PHE A 257 -7.43 7.13 -0.76
N ASN A 258 -7.18 8.40 -1.11
CA ASN A 258 -6.98 9.44 -0.11
C ASN A 258 -8.31 10.00 0.41
N GLY A 259 -9.27 10.32 -0.46
CA GLY A 259 -10.54 10.89 -0.02
C GLY A 259 -11.39 9.92 0.79
N GLY A 260 -11.35 8.63 0.45
CA GLY A 260 -12.04 7.55 1.19
C GLY A 260 -11.45 7.29 2.58
N SER A 261 -10.17 7.61 2.82
CA SER A 261 -9.53 7.46 4.14
C SER A 261 -10.09 8.38 5.22
N ALA A 262 -10.95 9.34 4.87
CA ALA A 262 -11.76 10.06 5.85
C ALA A 262 -12.88 9.21 6.47
N VAL A 263 -13.22 8.05 5.88
CA VAL A 263 -14.28 7.11 6.31
C VAL A 263 -15.68 7.75 6.38
N ALA A 264 -15.84 8.91 5.74
CA ALA A 264 -17.08 9.68 5.66
C ALA A 264 -17.05 10.57 4.41
N SER A 265 -18.19 11.13 4.03
CA SER A 265 -18.41 11.97 2.83
C SER A 265 -18.32 13.48 3.12
N GLY A 266 -17.73 13.86 4.25
CA GLY A 266 -17.73 15.24 4.77
C GLY A 266 -16.56 16.15 4.34
N SER A 267 -16.31 17.19 5.14
CA SER A 267 -15.29 18.22 4.88
C SER A 267 -13.87 17.66 4.79
N LEU A 268 -13.53 16.67 5.61
CA LEU A 268 -12.21 16.04 5.61
C LEU A 268 -11.95 15.26 4.31
N ALA A 269 -12.94 14.52 3.81
CA ALA A 269 -12.86 13.82 2.53
C ALA A 269 -12.66 14.81 1.38
N THR A 270 -13.40 15.92 1.40
CA THR A 270 -13.26 17.01 0.44
C THR A 270 -11.85 17.60 0.46
N SER A 271 -11.33 17.90 1.66
CA SER A 271 -9.97 18.43 1.82
C SER A 271 -8.91 17.47 1.27
N ALA A 272 -9.00 16.18 1.64
CA ALA A 272 -8.07 15.14 1.19
C ALA A 272 -8.10 14.96 -0.34
N PHE A 273 -9.28 14.99 -0.95
CA PHE A 273 -9.46 14.94 -2.40
C PHE A 273 -8.74 16.10 -3.10
N VAL A 274 -8.95 17.33 -2.62
CA VAL A 274 -8.37 18.54 -3.19
C VAL A 274 -6.85 18.52 -3.11
N VAL A 275 -6.28 18.24 -1.94
CA VAL A 275 -4.82 18.25 -1.78
C VAL A 275 -4.15 17.12 -2.55
N THR A 276 -4.84 15.99 -2.75
CA THR A 276 -4.37 14.89 -3.60
C THR A 276 -4.16 15.35 -5.04
N HIS A 277 -5.14 16.04 -5.64
CA HIS A 277 -5.01 16.57 -7.00
C HIS A 277 -3.88 17.59 -7.11
N ILE A 278 -3.83 18.55 -6.17
CA ILE A 278 -2.86 19.65 -6.18
C ILE A 278 -1.41 19.14 -6.06
N ALA A 279 -1.14 18.25 -5.09
CA ALA A 279 0.21 17.68 -4.91
C ALA A 279 0.65 16.87 -6.12
N THR A 280 -0.28 16.15 -6.75
CA THR A 280 -0.01 15.35 -7.95
C THR A 280 0.36 16.22 -9.14
N ALA A 281 -0.39 17.29 -9.39
CA ALA A 281 -0.08 18.24 -10.45
C ALA A 281 1.28 18.92 -10.21
N ALA A 282 1.57 19.33 -8.97
CA ALA A 282 2.85 19.91 -8.60
C ALA A 282 4.03 18.94 -8.80
N ALA A 283 3.87 17.67 -8.44
CA ALA A 283 4.89 16.65 -8.62
C ALA A 283 5.13 16.30 -10.10
N ALA A 284 4.06 16.17 -10.89
CA ALA A 284 4.17 15.94 -12.34
C ALA A 284 4.96 17.07 -13.03
N LEU A 285 4.65 18.33 -12.70
CA LEU A 285 5.36 19.48 -13.24
C LEU A 285 6.81 19.56 -12.77
N SER A 286 7.05 19.44 -11.46
CA SER A 286 8.42 19.53 -10.91
C SER A 286 9.33 18.42 -11.40
N TRP A 287 8.82 17.19 -11.52
CA TRP A 287 9.55 16.09 -12.14
C TRP A 287 9.85 16.38 -13.61
N MET A 288 8.84 16.77 -14.39
CA MET A 288 9.01 17.08 -15.80
C MET A 288 10.06 18.17 -16.01
N PHE A 289 10.06 19.23 -15.19
CA PHE A 289 11.06 20.28 -15.27
C PHE A 289 12.46 19.82 -14.83
N ALA A 290 12.56 19.02 -13.76
CA ALA A 290 13.83 18.45 -13.31
C ALA A 290 14.43 17.53 -14.38
N GLU A 291 13.61 16.67 -14.97
CA GLU A 291 14.00 15.81 -16.08
C GLU A 291 14.38 16.63 -17.30
N TRP A 292 13.58 17.60 -17.70
CA TRP A 292 13.86 18.43 -18.87
C TRP A 292 15.19 19.17 -18.70
N LYS A 293 15.45 19.75 -17.53
CA LYS A 293 16.73 20.40 -17.23
C LYS A 293 17.91 19.42 -17.30
N HIS A 294 17.76 18.18 -16.83
CA HIS A 294 18.83 17.20 -16.80
C HIS A 294 19.04 16.47 -18.14
N ARG A 295 17.97 16.16 -18.88
CA ARG A 295 17.95 15.29 -20.07
C ARG A 295 17.68 16.05 -21.38
N GLY A 296 17.35 17.34 -21.31
CA GLY A 296 17.13 18.22 -22.46
C GLY A 296 15.74 18.14 -23.10
N LYS A 297 14.89 17.19 -22.69
CA LYS A 297 13.50 17.05 -23.19
C LYS A 297 12.53 16.65 -22.07
N PRO A 298 11.29 17.17 -22.06
CA PRO A 298 10.24 16.65 -21.19
C PRO A 298 9.70 15.35 -21.78
N THR A 299 9.59 14.29 -20.96
CA THR A 299 9.07 13.00 -21.42
C THR A 299 7.68 12.71 -20.86
N ALA A 300 6.86 12.01 -21.65
CA ALA A 300 5.55 11.53 -21.20
C ALA A 300 5.67 10.55 -20.02
N LEU A 301 6.69 9.68 -20.06
CA LEU A 301 6.99 8.75 -18.97
C LEU A 301 7.35 9.50 -17.69
N GLY A 302 8.22 10.52 -17.78
CA GLY A 302 8.60 11.35 -16.64
C GLY A 302 7.42 12.10 -16.03
N ALA A 303 6.53 12.68 -16.85
CA ALA A 303 5.31 13.30 -16.35
C ALA A 303 4.39 12.29 -15.62
N ALA A 304 4.24 11.08 -16.17
CA ALA A 304 3.47 10.00 -15.54
C ALA A 304 4.08 9.54 -14.21
N SER A 305 5.38 9.29 -14.16
CA SER A 305 6.10 8.90 -12.94
C SER A 305 6.07 10.02 -11.89
N GLY A 306 6.19 11.28 -12.32
CA GLY A 306 6.05 12.45 -11.45
C GLY A 306 4.67 12.58 -10.84
N ALA A 307 3.61 12.30 -11.59
CA ALA A 307 2.26 12.25 -11.05
C ALA A 307 2.12 11.18 -9.96
N VAL A 308 2.56 9.94 -10.23
CA VAL A 308 2.53 8.87 -9.22
C VAL A 308 3.37 9.23 -7.98
N ALA A 309 4.53 9.86 -8.16
CA ALA A 309 5.35 10.33 -7.04
C ALA A 309 4.64 11.37 -6.15
N GLY A 310 3.88 12.29 -6.75
CA GLY A 310 3.07 13.26 -5.99
C GLY A 310 1.94 12.61 -5.21
N LEU A 311 1.25 11.66 -5.84
CA LEU A 311 0.20 10.86 -5.22
C LEU A 311 0.73 10.09 -4.00
N VAL A 312 1.89 9.44 -4.14
CA VAL A 312 2.58 8.77 -3.03
C VAL A 312 2.96 9.77 -1.93
N ALA A 313 3.59 10.89 -2.29
CA ALA A 313 4.11 11.86 -1.33
C ALA A 313 2.99 12.51 -0.49
N ILE A 314 1.82 12.76 -1.07
CA ILE A 314 0.70 13.37 -0.32
C ILE A 314 -0.11 12.37 0.50
N THR A 315 -0.05 11.08 0.19
CA THR A 315 -0.84 10.02 0.84
C THR A 315 -0.84 10.04 2.38
N PRO A 316 0.31 10.07 3.08
CA PRO A 316 0.29 10.11 4.55
C PRO A 316 -0.20 11.46 5.11
N ALA A 317 -0.22 12.52 4.30
CA ALA A 317 -0.49 13.89 4.70
C ALA A 317 -1.89 14.38 4.30
N SER A 318 -2.59 13.70 3.39
CA SER A 318 -3.73 14.28 2.66
C SER A 318 -4.90 14.70 3.56
N GLY A 319 -5.10 14.01 4.68
CA GLY A 319 -6.10 14.38 5.69
C GLY A 319 -5.60 15.29 6.81
N PHE A 320 -4.40 15.86 6.69
CA PHE A 320 -3.78 16.66 7.75
C PHE A 320 -3.22 18.01 7.27
N VAL A 321 -3.11 18.22 5.95
CA VAL A 321 -2.46 19.41 5.38
C VAL A 321 -3.41 20.20 4.48
N GLY A 322 -3.17 21.51 4.36
CA GLY A 322 -3.91 22.38 3.44
C GLY A 322 -3.31 22.45 2.02
N PRO A 323 -3.99 23.15 1.09
CA PRO A 323 -3.58 23.24 -0.32
C PRO A 323 -2.16 23.77 -0.56
N MET A 324 -1.71 24.80 0.17
CA MET A 324 -0.37 25.35 -0.06
C MET A 324 0.74 24.40 0.41
N SER A 325 0.55 23.72 1.53
CA SER A 325 1.47 22.66 1.98
C SER A 325 1.53 21.52 0.96
N SER A 326 0.40 21.14 0.35
CA SER A 326 0.36 20.06 -0.62
C SER A 326 1.11 20.39 -1.92
N VAL A 327 1.11 21.66 -2.36
CA VAL A 327 1.99 22.12 -3.45
C VAL A 327 3.45 21.86 -3.13
N ILE A 328 3.91 22.22 -1.92
CA ILE A 328 5.31 22.03 -1.52
C ILE A 328 5.65 20.54 -1.44
N ILE A 329 4.77 19.73 -0.83
CA ILE A 329 4.93 18.28 -0.74
C ILE A 329 5.08 17.67 -2.14
N GLY A 330 4.23 18.07 -3.08
CA GLY A 330 4.28 17.63 -4.48
C GLY A 330 5.55 18.07 -5.20
N LEU A 331 5.89 19.37 -5.15
CA LEU A 331 7.08 19.92 -5.81
C LEU A 331 8.37 19.23 -5.35
N VAL A 332 8.52 19.06 -4.04
CA VAL A 332 9.69 18.37 -3.47
C VAL A 332 9.64 16.89 -3.82
N GLY A 333 8.48 16.25 -3.69
CA GLY A 333 8.26 14.84 -4.03
C GLY A 333 8.67 14.51 -5.46
N GLY A 334 8.27 15.32 -6.44
CA GLY A 334 8.67 15.13 -7.83
C GLY A 334 10.19 15.19 -8.05
N VAL A 335 10.86 16.17 -7.44
CA VAL A 335 12.32 16.35 -7.59
C VAL A 335 13.11 15.24 -6.89
N ILE A 336 12.76 14.88 -5.65
CA ILE A 336 13.52 13.88 -4.89
C ILE A 336 13.33 12.48 -5.46
N CYS A 337 12.12 12.13 -5.92
CA CYS A 337 11.85 10.81 -6.50
C CYS A 337 12.59 10.67 -7.84
N TYR A 338 12.56 11.70 -8.67
CA TYR A 338 13.39 11.76 -9.87
C TYR A 338 14.89 11.57 -9.54
N SER A 339 15.38 12.28 -8.53
CA SER A 339 16.78 12.20 -8.11
C SER A 339 17.13 10.79 -7.62
N ALA A 340 16.28 10.17 -6.81
CA ALA A 340 16.46 8.81 -6.30
C ALA A 340 16.58 7.77 -7.42
N ILE A 341 15.73 7.88 -8.45
CA ILE A 341 15.77 6.98 -9.62
C ILE A 341 17.09 7.11 -10.37
N ASN A 342 17.59 8.33 -10.57
CA ASN A 342 18.88 8.52 -11.25
C ASN A 342 20.04 7.95 -10.43
N LEU A 343 19.96 7.98 -9.09
CA LEU A 343 20.98 7.45 -8.19
C LEU A 343 21.04 5.92 -8.12
N LYS A 344 19.99 5.18 -8.51
CA LYS A 344 19.98 3.70 -8.47
C LYS A 344 21.13 3.09 -9.27
N SER A 345 21.50 3.70 -10.39
CA SER A 345 22.62 3.28 -11.25
C SER A 345 23.97 3.36 -10.51
N LYS A 346 24.15 4.36 -9.65
CA LYS A 346 25.34 4.54 -8.81
C LYS A 346 25.40 3.52 -7.67
N PHE A 347 24.25 3.17 -7.09
CA PHE A 347 24.15 2.13 -6.07
C PHE A 347 24.16 0.71 -6.65
N GLY A 348 23.98 0.58 -7.97
CA GLY A 348 24.19 -0.65 -8.70
C GLY A 348 23.12 -1.72 -8.47
N TYR A 349 21.88 -1.35 -8.14
CA TYR A 349 20.74 -2.27 -8.12
C TYR A 349 19.80 -2.03 -9.31
N ASP A 350 19.04 -3.06 -9.71
CA ASP A 350 18.06 -3.00 -10.80
C ASP A 350 16.65 -3.08 -10.21
N ASP A 351 16.17 -1.94 -9.74
CA ASP A 351 14.75 -1.70 -9.51
C ASP A 351 14.10 -1.38 -10.87
N SER A 352 13.43 -2.36 -11.47
CA SER A 352 13.13 -2.31 -12.91
C SER A 352 12.24 -1.15 -13.30
N LEU A 353 11.21 -0.90 -12.48
CA LEU A 353 10.12 0.04 -12.74
C LEU A 353 10.04 1.14 -11.69
N ASP A 354 11.16 1.42 -11.01
CA ASP A 354 11.36 2.57 -10.13
C ASP A 354 10.50 2.59 -8.86
N VAL A 355 10.16 1.42 -8.32
CA VAL A 355 9.33 1.27 -7.12
C VAL A 355 9.99 1.89 -5.89
N VAL A 356 11.31 1.73 -5.74
CA VAL A 356 12.09 2.27 -4.62
C VAL A 356 12.07 3.80 -4.64
N GLY A 357 12.33 4.39 -5.82
CA GLY A 357 12.38 5.83 -5.97
C GLY A 357 11.01 6.49 -5.82
N VAL A 358 9.96 5.88 -6.38
CA VAL A 358 8.61 6.45 -6.34
C VAL A 358 7.94 6.17 -4.99
N HIS A 359 7.84 4.92 -4.55
CA HIS A 359 7.10 4.55 -3.34
C HIS A 359 7.95 4.62 -2.07
N GLY A 360 9.18 4.10 -2.11
CA GLY A 360 10.07 4.09 -0.94
C GLY A 360 10.49 5.50 -0.54
N VAL A 361 11.12 6.24 -1.47
CA VAL A 361 11.59 7.62 -1.20
C VAL A 361 10.41 8.60 -1.14
N GLY A 362 9.45 8.51 -2.07
CA GLY A 362 8.27 9.37 -2.05
C GLY A 362 7.42 9.21 -0.79
N GLY A 363 7.18 7.97 -0.35
CA GLY A 363 6.44 7.70 0.89
C GLY A 363 7.20 8.18 2.13
N THR A 364 8.53 8.01 2.14
CA THR A 364 9.39 8.52 3.22
C THR A 364 9.32 10.04 3.33
N TRP A 365 9.44 10.75 2.21
CA TRP A 365 9.26 12.19 2.18
C TRP A 365 7.87 12.61 2.61
N GLY A 366 6.83 11.95 2.11
CA GLY A 366 5.46 12.22 2.50
C GLY A 366 5.27 12.12 4.01
N ALA A 367 5.75 11.04 4.63
CA ALA A 367 5.63 10.82 6.06
C ALA A 367 6.38 11.88 6.88
N ILE A 368 7.59 12.26 6.46
CA ILE A 368 8.35 13.34 7.08
C ILE A 368 7.60 14.67 6.92
N ALA A 369 7.09 14.95 5.72
CA ALA A 369 6.36 16.17 5.43
C ALA A 369 5.04 16.27 6.19
N THR A 370 4.36 15.16 6.48
CA THR A 370 3.23 15.14 7.44
C THR A 370 3.68 15.71 8.79
N GLY A 371 4.83 15.28 9.31
CA GLY A 371 5.37 15.78 10.58
C GLY A 371 5.79 17.25 10.56
N LEU A 372 6.01 17.81 9.37
CA LEU A 372 6.31 19.24 9.17
C LEU A 372 5.04 20.08 9.06
N PHE A 373 4.05 19.63 8.27
CA PHE A 373 2.95 20.45 7.77
C PHE A 373 1.56 20.06 8.30
N ALA A 374 1.41 19.00 9.08
CA ALA A 374 0.11 18.63 9.65
C ALA A 374 -0.45 19.76 10.52
N SER A 375 -1.77 19.95 10.47
CA SER A 375 -2.45 20.97 11.27
C SER A 375 -3.78 20.46 11.80
N LYS A 376 -4.04 20.71 13.09
CA LYS A 376 -5.34 20.44 13.72
C LYS A 376 -6.47 21.29 13.16
N ALA A 377 -6.17 22.38 12.46
CA ALA A 377 -7.16 23.16 11.73
C ALA A 377 -7.77 22.39 10.54
N ILE A 378 -7.03 21.42 9.98
CA ILE A 378 -7.53 20.54 8.91
C ILE A 378 -8.22 19.31 9.50
N ASN A 379 -7.62 18.71 10.53
CA ASN A 379 -8.17 17.52 11.18
C ASN A 379 -7.85 17.52 12.67
N ALA A 380 -8.88 17.75 13.49
CA ALA A 380 -8.77 17.82 14.94
C ALA A 380 -8.38 16.49 15.59
N ALA A 381 -8.57 15.35 14.91
CA ALA A 381 -8.11 14.04 15.39
C ALA A 381 -6.62 13.80 15.14
N GLY A 382 -5.96 14.66 14.36
CA GLY A 382 -4.52 14.66 14.15
C GLY A 382 -3.76 15.49 15.17
N ASN A 383 -2.56 15.92 14.79
CA ASN A 383 -1.70 16.80 15.57
C ASN A 383 -1.14 17.91 14.69
N ASP A 384 -0.70 19.00 15.33
CA ASP A 384 0.09 20.02 14.63
C ASP A 384 1.50 19.47 14.34
N GLY A 385 2.08 19.86 13.22
CA GLY A 385 3.45 19.57 12.82
C GLY A 385 4.44 20.63 13.30
N LEU A 386 5.71 20.44 12.92
CA LEU A 386 6.81 21.31 13.33
C LEU A 386 6.54 22.79 12.99
N PHE A 387 6.05 23.09 11.78
CA PHE A 387 5.78 24.47 11.34
C PHE A 387 4.55 25.11 12.00
N PHE A 388 3.76 24.30 12.71
CA PHE A 388 2.62 24.73 13.50
C PHE A 388 2.87 24.62 15.02
N GLY A 389 4.15 24.49 15.42
CA GLY A 389 4.58 24.62 16.81
C GLY A 389 4.75 23.32 17.58
N ASN A 390 4.63 22.16 16.94
CA ASN A 390 4.76 20.87 17.63
C ASN A 390 5.89 20.00 17.04
N PRO A 391 7.11 20.07 17.60
CA PRO A 391 8.25 19.29 17.12
C PRO A 391 8.13 17.79 17.42
N SER A 392 7.30 17.37 18.40
CA SER A 392 7.18 15.96 18.77
C SER A 392 6.59 15.12 17.64
N LEU A 393 5.66 15.69 16.85
CA LEU A 393 5.09 14.97 15.73
C LEU A 393 6.14 14.59 14.68
N LEU A 394 7.09 15.50 14.37
CA LEU A 394 8.17 15.16 13.45
C LEU A 394 9.03 14.01 13.98
N VAL A 395 9.33 14.00 15.29
CA VAL A 395 10.07 12.89 15.92
C VAL A 395 9.29 11.58 15.80
N ASN A 396 7.98 11.60 16.07
CA ASN A 396 7.12 10.42 15.95
C ASN A 396 7.08 9.89 14.51
N GLN A 397 7.01 10.78 13.50
CA GLN A 397 7.11 10.40 12.09
C GLN A 397 8.47 9.76 11.76
N LEU A 398 9.57 10.29 12.28
CA LEU A 398 10.90 9.72 12.03
C LEU A 398 11.06 8.34 12.65
N ILE A 399 10.54 8.13 13.87
CA ILE A 399 10.52 6.82 14.54
C ILE A 399 9.69 5.82 13.73
N SER A 400 8.48 6.21 13.30
CA SER A 400 7.58 5.33 12.55
C SER A 400 8.12 4.98 11.17
N VAL A 401 8.71 5.95 10.46
CA VAL A 401 9.45 5.72 9.20
C VAL A 401 10.61 4.75 9.42
N GLY A 402 11.44 4.98 10.44
CA GLY A 402 12.58 4.11 10.74
C GLY A 402 12.14 2.67 11.03
N ALA A 403 11.07 2.50 11.80
CA ALA A 403 10.52 1.18 12.10
C ALA A 403 9.97 0.48 10.85
N ALA A 404 9.20 1.19 10.01
CA ALA A 404 8.69 0.65 8.75
C ALA A 404 9.82 0.24 7.80
N TRP A 405 10.86 1.07 7.68
CA TRP A 405 12.05 0.76 6.87
C TRP A 405 12.76 -0.50 7.35
N VAL A 406 13.13 -0.55 8.63
CA VAL A 406 13.88 -1.68 9.20
C VAL A 406 13.06 -2.97 9.10
N TYR A 407 11.78 -2.91 9.50
CA TYR A 407 10.90 -4.07 9.50
C TYR A 407 10.65 -4.61 8.10
N SER A 408 10.19 -3.77 7.16
CA SER A 408 9.90 -4.19 5.79
C SER A 408 11.14 -4.68 5.05
N PHE A 409 12.32 -4.09 5.28
CA PHE A 409 13.56 -4.55 4.65
C PHE A 409 13.98 -5.91 5.19
N ILE A 410 14.07 -6.06 6.52
CA ILE A 410 14.58 -7.28 7.16
C ILE A 410 13.64 -8.46 6.91
N VAL A 411 12.34 -8.29 7.14
CA VAL A 411 11.37 -9.37 6.97
C VAL A 411 11.26 -9.77 5.51
N THR A 412 11.31 -8.81 4.57
CA THR A 412 11.34 -9.14 3.13
C THR A 412 12.59 -9.94 2.78
N LEU A 413 13.77 -9.56 3.27
CA LEU A 413 15.00 -10.32 3.04
C LEU A 413 14.91 -11.75 3.59
N ILE A 414 14.30 -11.95 4.76
CA ILE A 414 14.09 -13.28 5.35
C ILE A 414 13.16 -14.11 4.44
N ILE A 415 12.03 -13.54 4.01
CA ILE A 415 11.08 -14.20 3.10
C ILE A 415 11.77 -14.58 1.79
N LEU A 416 12.51 -13.66 1.17
CA LEU A 416 13.21 -13.91 -0.08
C LEU A 416 14.27 -15.01 0.06
N LYS A 417 15.05 -15.01 1.16
CA LYS A 417 16.03 -16.08 1.44
C LYS A 417 15.35 -17.44 1.60
N LEU A 418 14.23 -17.49 2.33
CA LEU A 418 13.46 -18.72 2.53
C LEU A 418 12.92 -19.26 1.19
N LEU A 419 12.35 -18.38 0.37
CA LEU A 419 11.81 -18.75 -0.94
C LEU A 419 12.90 -19.17 -1.92
N ASP A 420 14.07 -18.52 -1.90
CA ASP A 420 15.20 -18.90 -2.74
C ASP A 420 15.71 -20.30 -2.38
N ALA A 421 15.87 -20.58 -1.08
CA ALA A 421 16.34 -21.87 -0.58
C ALA A 421 15.36 -23.04 -0.86
N THR A 422 14.08 -22.76 -1.12
CA THR A 422 13.03 -23.79 -1.26
C THR A 422 12.47 -23.92 -2.67
N MET A 423 12.21 -22.81 -3.36
CA MET A 423 11.50 -22.75 -4.65
C MET A 423 12.32 -22.11 -5.77
N GLY A 424 13.35 -21.34 -5.41
CA GLY A 424 14.09 -20.43 -6.28
C GLY A 424 13.29 -19.17 -6.60
N LEU A 425 13.94 -18.00 -6.57
CA LEU A 425 13.28 -16.71 -6.85
C LEU A 425 13.19 -16.40 -8.35
N ARG A 426 14.25 -16.72 -9.08
CA ARG A 426 14.47 -16.28 -10.47
C ARG A 426 14.20 -17.40 -11.45
N VAL A 427 13.69 -17.06 -12.63
CA VAL A 427 13.63 -17.98 -13.77
C VAL A 427 15.04 -18.31 -14.28
N ASP A 428 15.19 -19.40 -15.03
CA ASP A 428 16.47 -19.77 -15.64
C ASP A 428 16.85 -18.80 -16.78
N HIS A 429 18.09 -18.93 -17.25
CA HIS A 429 18.68 -18.06 -18.26
C HIS A 429 17.87 -18.00 -19.56
N GLU A 430 17.47 -19.15 -20.08
CA GLU A 430 16.76 -19.24 -21.37
C GLU A 430 15.35 -18.66 -21.23
N SER A 431 14.67 -18.94 -20.11
CA SER A 431 13.37 -18.36 -19.80
C SER A 431 13.40 -16.82 -19.73
N GLU A 432 14.42 -16.22 -19.12
CA GLU A 432 14.57 -14.76 -19.05
C GLU A 432 14.84 -14.13 -20.43
N LEU A 433 15.62 -14.84 -21.28
CA LEU A 433 15.89 -14.41 -22.65
C LEU A 433 14.67 -14.56 -23.57
N ALA A 434 13.92 -15.65 -23.46
CA ALA A 434 12.69 -15.87 -24.22
C ALA A 434 11.56 -14.91 -23.81
N GLY A 435 11.47 -14.58 -22.52
CA GLY A 435 10.42 -13.76 -21.94
C GLY A 435 9.41 -14.58 -21.15
N LEU A 436 8.94 -14.00 -20.05
CA LEU A 436 8.10 -14.67 -19.06
C LEU A 436 6.68 -14.93 -19.58
N ASP A 437 6.21 -14.17 -20.57
CA ASP A 437 4.90 -14.43 -21.19
C ASP A 437 4.84 -15.87 -21.73
N HIS A 438 5.82 -16.25 -22.54
CA HIS A 438 5.90 -17.61 -23.07
C HIS A 438 6.42 -18.59 -22.02
N ALA A 439 7.50 -18.25 -21.31
CA ALA A 439 8.20 -19.20 -20.44
C ALA A 439 7.46 -19.54 -19.13
N GLN A 440 6.53 -18.69 -18.67
CA GLN A 440 5.74 -18.94 -17.45
C GLN A 440 4.26 -19.14 -17.73
N HIS A 441 3.72 -18.54 -18.80
CA HIS A 441 2.29 -18.56 -19.08
C HIS A 441 1.92 -19.29 -20.39
N GLY A 442 2.90 -19.63 -21.23
CA GLY A 442 2.63 -20.30 -22.51
C GLY A 442 1.85 -19.43 -23.50
N GLU A 443 1.83 -18.12 -23.28
CA GLU A 443 1.05 -17.15 -24.02
C GLU A 443 1.94 -16.02 -24.54
N SER A 444 1.38 -15.15 -25.38
CA SER A 444 2.06 -13.95 -25.87
C SER A 444 1.14 -12.76 -25.70
N GLY A 445 1.62 -11.67 -25.08
CA GLY A 445 0.80 -10.47 -24.87
C GLY A 445 0.29 -9.82 -26.15
N TYR A 446 0.95 -10.06 -27.29
CA TYR A 446 0.52 -9.58 -28.61
C TYR A 446 0.71 -10.64 -29.68
N VAL A 447 -0.37 -10.96 -30.39
CA VAL A 447 -0.31 -11.61 -31.69
C VAL A 447 -0.28 -10.48 -32.72
N LEU A 448 0.84 -10.32 -33.44
CA LEU A 448 0.97 -9.34 -34.51
C LEU A 448 0.69 -9.97 -35.87
#